data_AF-A0A0N4U9T4-F1
#
_entry.id   AF-A0A0N4U9T4-F1
#
_cell.length_a   1.000
_cell.length_b   1.000
_cell.length_c   1.000
_cell.angle_alpha   90.00
_cell.angle_beta   90.00
_cell.angle_gamma   90.00
#
_symmetry.space_group_name_H-M   'P 1'
#
loop_
_entity.id
_entity.type
_entity.pdbx_description
1 polymer ?
#
loop_
_entity_poly.entity_id
_entity_poly.type
_entity_poly.pdbx_seq_one_letter_code
_entity_poly.pdbx_strand_id
1 'polypeptide(L)'
;LKGPLFSRLWAQSPSVFSKLVPVTGNLLEEGLVFHCAATVKFDEALRLSIEMNVLGTQRLIALCHMIRNLSVLVHVSTAYANCDKSSLFEQIYPPPVPPTKLFEAIDWMDDHMINAMTPFLLGNRPNTYTLTKALAEVQLAEDALQLPVIIVRPSIIGAMWRDPLPGWTDNINGPTGIFAACGKGVLTNMCGSNSSKADIIPVDIVSNLIIVAASYRLNLKCEKIPVVHCCSGTLNPIHWDHIVNFLQCFFREYPLDQCYRVPSTHFHSSRLLFLLNFYLKHMGPAYIIDFFCVLTGRKKKFTRMYGKVWRMVETLHYFTTRGWNFETNGLLEIWNSISDDDKQVFNFDVRQIDWDSYLFDYLMGIKRYILGENLEELPRARGNLIRLKMYSTLFSAIFWWSAIRLFARCVFLFLMIFFEFFVLPY
;
A
#
# COMPACT_ATOMS: atom_id res chain seq x y z
N LEU A 1 -18.19 9.42 14.64
CA LEU A 1 -16.91 8.73 14.91
C LEU A 1 -17.19 7.50 15.77
N LYS A 2 -17.08 6.29 15.22
CA LYS A 2 -17.22 4.99 15.92
C LYS A 2 -15.97 4.15 15.66
N GLY A 3 -15.57 3.29 16.59
CA GLY A 3 -14.42 2.38 16.43
C GLY A 3 -13.39 2.45 17.57
N PRO A 4 -12.45 1.49 17.63
CA PRO A 4 -11.54 1.32 18.76
C PRO A 4 -10.63 2.54 18.99
N LEU A 5 -10.19 3.21 17.92
CA LEU A 5 -9.37 4.42 18.01
C LEU A 5 -10.07 5.55 18.78
N PHE A 6 -11.34 5.82 18.46
CA PHE A 6 -12.10 6.92 19.06
C PHE A 6 -12.79 6.54 20.37
N SER A 7 -13.00 5.25 20.64
CA SER A 7 -13.67 4.78 21.85
C SER A 7 -12.93 5.22 23.12
N ARG A 8 -11.58 5.22 23.08
CA ARG A 8 -10.75 5.76 24.16
C ARG A 8 -11.00 7.25 24.40
N LEU A 9 -11.07 8.05 23.33
CA LEU A 9 -11.33 9.49 23.44
C LEU A 9 -12.73 9.77 24.00
N TRP A 10 -13.73 8.99 23.61
CA TRP A 10 -15.07 9.07 24.19
C TRP A 10 -15.08 8.77 25.69
N ALA A 11 -14.29 7.79 26.13
CA ALA A 11 -14.19 7.40 27.53
C ALA A 11 -13.38 8.37 28.39
N GLN A 12 -12.25 8.88 27.87
CA GLN A 12 -11.29 9.66 28.65
C GLN A 12 -11.53 11.18 28.54
N SER A 13 -11.92 11.66 27.36
CA SER A 13 -12.01 13.09 27.06
C SER A 13 -13.17 13.42 26.12
N PRO A 14 -14.44 13.12 26.51
CA PRO A 14 -15.60 13.32 25.63
C PRO A 14 -15.80 14.79 25.24
N SER A 15 -15.32 15.74 26.06
CA SER A 15 -15.39 17.18 25.76
C SER A 15 -14.63 17.58 24.50
N VAL A 16 -13.65 16.80 24.03
CA VAL A 16 -12.91 17.08 22.79
C VAL A 16 -13.85 17.08 21.58
N PHE A 17 -14.91 16.26 21.59
CA PHE A 17 -15.87 16.22 20.49
C PHE A 17 -16.75 17.47 20.39
N SER A 18 -16.84 18.28 21.46
CA SER A 18 -17.51 19.59 21.38
C SER A 18 -16.76 20.60 20.50
N LYS A 19 -15.45 20.37 20.27
CA LYS A 19 -14.62 21.16 19.35
C LYS A 19 -14.78 20.73 17.89
N LEU A 20 -15.44 19.59 17.64
CA LEU A 20 -15.65 19.07 16.29
C LEU A 20 -16.91 19.70 15.68
N VAL A 21 -16.71 20.73 14.87
CA VAL A 21 -17.81 21.40 14.16
C VAL A 21 -17.79 20.97 12.69
N PRO A 22 -18.79 20.19 12.23
CA PRO A 22 -18.93 19.92 10.81
C PRO A 22 -19.34 21.22 10.10
N VAL A 23 -18.48 21.72 9.22
CA VAL A 23 -18.76 22.93 8.44
C VAL A 23 -19.19 22.55 7.04
N THR A 24 -20.37 23.02 6.65
CA THR A 24 -20.86 22.98 5.26
C THR A 24 -20.70 24.37 4.66
N GLY A 25 -19.64 24.60 3.87
CA GLY A 25 -19.41 25.87 3.16
C GLY A 25 -18.14 26.62 3.58
N ASN A 26 -18.20 27.96 3.60
CA ASN A 26 -17.05 28.83 3.82
C ASN A 26 -16.70 29.00 5.30
N LEU A 27 -15.39 28.99 5.60
CA LEU A 27 -14.80 29.34 6.88
C LEU A 27 -14.26 30.77 6.78
N LEU A 28 -14.74 31.67 7.65
CA LEU A 28 -14.33 33.08 7.70
C LEU A 28 -13.53 33.43 8.97
N GLU A 29 -13.18 32.43 9.77
CA GLU A 29 -12.43 32.57 11.03
C GLU A 29 -10.94 32.34 10.82
N GLU A 30 -10.12 32.78 11.78
CA GLU A 30 -8.68 32.49 11.80
C GLU A 30 -8.43 30.98 11.91
N GLY A 31 -7.47 30.46 11.14
CA GLY A 31 -7.37 29.02 10.99
C GLY A 31 -6.02 28.45 10.59
N LEU A 32 -5.85 27.20 11.01
CA LEU A 32 -4.82 26.27 10.59
C LEU A 32 -5.48 25.23 9.68
N VAL A 33 -4.98 25.02 8.47
CA VAL A 33 -5.61 24.10 7.52
C VAL A 33 -4.69 22.92 7.25
N PHE A 34 -5.20 21.71 7.51
CA PHE A 34 -4.56 20.44 7.13
C PHE A 34 -5.32 19.82 5.96
N HIS A 35 -4.72 19.85 4.77
CA HIS A 35 -5.29 19.24 3.58
C HIS A 35 -4.79 17.79 3.41
N CYS A 36 -5.54 16.85 3.98
CA CYS A 36 -5.28 15.41 3.87
C CYS A 36 -6.22 14.68 2.89
N ALA A 37 -7.18 15.39 2.30
CA ALA A 37 -8.22 14.77 1.47
C ALA A 37 -7.67 14.38 0.08
N ALA A 38 -7.74 13.10 -0.24
CA ALA A 38 -7.39 12.57 -1.56
C ALA A 38 -8.02 11.20 -1.80
N THR A 39 -8.24 10.85 -3.06
CA THR A 39 -8.43 9.44 -3.43
C THR A 39 -7.08 8.75 -3.52
N VAL A 40 -6.95 7.58 -2.89
CA VAL A 40 -5.75 6.73 -2.94
C VAL A 40 -5.94 5.48 -3.79
N LYS A 41 -7.00 5.46 -4.61
CA LYS A 41 -7.25 4.35 -5.53
C LYS A 41 -6.35 4.45 -6.75
N PHE A 42 -5.65 3.36 -7.04
CA PHE A 42 -4.67 3.31 -8.13
C PHE A 42 -5.29 2.93 -9.49
N ASP A 43 -6.56 2.54 -9.52
CA ASP A 43 -7.31 2.13 -10.72
C ASP A 43 -8.45 3.10 -11.09
N GLU A 44 -8.43 4.32 -10.53
CA GLU A 44 -9.46 5.34 -10.76
C GLU A 44 -9.29 6.05 -12.11
N ALA A 45 -10.40 6.32 -12.80
CA ALA A 45 -10.42 7.02 -14.08
C ALA A 45 -9.78 8.41 -13.98
N LEU A 46 -9.07 8.84 -15.05
CA LEU A 46 -8.27 10.07 -15.02
C LEU A 46 -9.12 11.31 -14.70
N ARG A 47 -10.28 11.47 -15.35
CA ARG A 47 -11.20 12.60 -15.09
C ARG A 47 -11.54 12.71 -13.61
N LEU A 48 -11.95 11.59 -13.01
CA LEU A 48 -12.37 11.55 -11.61
C LEU A 48 -11.19 11.77 -10.65
N SER A 49 -10.00 11.23 -10.96
CA SER A 49 -8.79 11.49 -10.18
C SER A 49 -8.38 12.97 -10.23
N ILE A 50 -8.52 13.64 -11.38
CA ILE A 50 -8.23 15.08 -11.53
C ILE A 50 -9.22 15.92 -10.73
N GLU A 51 -10.51 15.62 -10.86
CA GLU A 51 -11.59 16.29 -10.14
C GLU A 51 -11.35 16.25 -8.62
N MET A 52 -11.02 15.07 -8.08
CA MET A 52 -10.82 14.89 -6.65
C MET A 52 -9.49 15.48 -6.15
N ASN A 53 -8.37 15.15 -6.81
CA ASN A 53 -7.05 15.44 -6.25
C ASN A 53 -6.51 16.82 -6.66
N VAL A 54 -6.88 17.31 -7.85
CA VAL A 54 -6.35 18.58 -8.37
C VAL A 54 -7.36 19.70 -8.22
N LEU A 55 -8.56 19.56 -8.82
CA LEU A 55 -9.59 20.60 -8.74
C LEU A 55 -10.13 20.74 -7.29
N GLY A 56 -10.23 19.64 -6.56
CA GLY A 56 -10.49 19.67 -5.11
C GLY A 56 -9.46 20.48 -4.33
N THR A 57 -8.17 20.34 -4.67
CA THR A 57 -7.08 21.13 -4.05
C THR A 57 -7.18 22.60 -4.44
N GLN A 58 -7.44 22.91 -5.70
CA GLN A 58 -7.64 24.29 -6.17
C GLN A 58 -8.80 24.99 -5.45
N ARG A 59 -9.94 24.32 -5.29
CA ARG A 59 -11.09 24.85 -4.54
C ARG A 59 -10.76 25.08 -3.07
N LEU A 60 -9.98 24.18 -2.46
CA LEU A 60 -9.52 24.37 -1.08
C LEU A 60 -8.58 25.57 -0.96
N ILE A 61 -7.67 25.76 -1.91
CA ILE A 61 -6.76 26.92 -1.90
C ILE A 61 -7.56 28.23 -2.07
N ALA A 62 -8.55 28.23 -2.97
CA ALA A 62 -9.46 29.37 -3.11
C ALA A 62 -10.20 29.68 -1.80
N LEU A 63 -10.61 28.65 -1.05
CA LEU A 63 -11.14 28.81 0.31
C LEU A 63 -10.10 29.39 1.27
N CYS A 64 -8.85 28.90 1.22
CA CYS A 64 -7.76 29.40 2.06
C CYS A 64 -7.45 30.89 1.84
N HIS A 65 -7.62 31.40 0.62
CA HIS A 65 -7.54 32.84 0.33
C HIS A 65 -8.66 33.66 0.97
N MET A 66 -9.81 33.05 1.26
CA MET A 66 -10.94 33.71 1.93
C MET A 66 -10.84 33.62 3.47
N ILE A 67 -9.98 32.77 4.01
CA ILE A 67 -9.76 32.62 5.45
C ILE A 67 -9.02 33.86 5.97
N ARG A 68 -9.65 34.56 6.91
CA ARG A 68 -9.02 35.71 7.57
C ARG A 68 -7.83 35.23 8.40
N ASN A 69 -6.65 35.80 8.20
CA ASN A 69 -5.43 35.45 8.94
C ASN A 69 -5.11 33.94 8.93
N LEU A 70 -5.12 33.32 7.74
CA LEU A 70 -4.64 31.95 7.58
C LEU A 70 -3.21 31.81 8.13
N SER A 71 -3.03 30.97 9.14
CA SER A 71 -1.73 30.82 9.80
C SER A 71 -0.79 29.94 8.99
N VAL A 72 -1.23 28.74 8.60
CA VAL A 72 -0.52 27.85 7.67
C VAL A 72 -1.49 26.87 7.02
N LEU A 73 -1.20 26.54 5.77
CA LEU A 73 -1.78 25.41 5.04
C LEU A 73 -0.74 24.29 4.93
N VAL A 74 -1.02 23.14 5.54
CA VAL A 74 -0.22 21.92 5.36
C VAL A 74 -0.90 21.06 4.31
N HIS A 75 -0.23 20.81 3.19
CA HIS A 75 -0.73 19.94 2.13
C HIS A 75 -0.07 18.55 2.18
N VAL A 76 -0.88 17.50 2.28
CA VAL A 76 -0.40 16.11 2.25
C VAL A 76 -0.42 15.57 0.83
N SER A 77 0.76 15.41 0.25
CA SER A 77 0.98 14.76 -1.03
C SER A 77 1.48 13.32 -0.82
N THR A 78 2.43 12.86 -1.61
CA THR A 78 3.04 11.54 -1.49
C THR A 78 4.46 11.56 -2.05
N ALA A 79 5.36 10.82 -1.42
CA ALA A 79 6.73 10.65 -1.92
C ALA A 79 6.74 10.05 -3.34
N TYR A 80 5.70 9.30 -3.71
CA TYR A 80 5.58 8.66 -5.02
C TYR A 80 5.00 9.56 -6.12
N ALA A 81 4.75 10.85 -5.84
CA ALA A 81 4.20 11.79 -6.81
C ALA A 81 5.11 11.91 -8.04
N ASN A 82 6.42 11.69 -7.90
CA ASN A 82 7.39 11.70 -9.01
C ASN A 82 8.17 10.37 -9.10
N CYS A 83 7.48 9.25 -8.86
CA CYS A 83 8.07 7.90 -8.85
C CYS A 83 8.56 7.39 -10.21
N ASP A 84 8.39 8.17 -11.28
CA ASP A 84 9.09 7.98 -12.57
C ASP A 84 10.60 8.22 -12.47
N LYS A 85 11.06 8.85 -11.38
CA LYS A 85 12.47 9.10 -11.05
C LYS A 85 12.92 8.16 -9.94
N SER A 86 14.20 7.80 -9.90
CA SER A 86 14.79 6.93 -8.87
C SER A 86 15.27 7.69 -7.63
N SER A 87 15.79 8.91 -7.82
CA SER A 87 16.21 9.81 -6.74
C SER A 87 15.30 11.03 -6.71
N LEU A 88 14.71 11.30 -5.54
CA LEU A 88 13.78 12.41 -5.35
C LEU A 88 14.26 13.36 -4.25
N PHE A 89 14.31 14.64 -4.59
CA PHE A 89 14.69 15.75 -3.74
C PHE A 89 13.45 16.46 -3.20
N GLU A 90 13.62 17.21 -2.11
CA GLU A 90 12.57 17.98 -1.45
C GLU A 90 12.24 19.27 -2.23
N GLN A 91 11.67 19.10 -3.43
CA GLN A 91 11.26 20.17 -4.32
C GLN A 91 9.98 19.83 -5.08
N ILE A 92 9.29 20.86 -5.57
CA ILE A 92 8.18 20.70 -6.51
C ILE A 92 8.76 20.48 -7.90
N TYR A 93 8.33 19.41 -8.56
CA TYR A 93 8.84 19.04 -9.88
C TYR A 93 7.99 19.70 -10.98
N PRO A 94 8.62 20.12 -12.10
CA PRO A 94 7.87 20.66 -13.21
C PRO A 94 6.91 19.60 -13.77
N PRO A 95 5.68 20.00 -14.15
CA PRO A 95 4.70 19.06 -14.67
C PRO A 95 5.09 18.61 -16.10
N PRO A 96 4.65 17.43 -16.54
CA PRO A 96 4.83 17.01 -17.94
C PRO A 96 4.02 17.87 -18.92
N VAL A 97 2.89 18.42 -18.48
CA VAL A 97 1.98 19.29 -19.23
C VAL A 97 1.46 20.36 -18.28
N PRO A 98 1.32 21.64 -18.68
CA PRO A 98 0.70 22.67 -17.85
C PRO A 98 -0.69 22.21 -17.35
N PRO A 99 -0.96 22.21 -16.04
CA PRO A 99 -2.21 21.69 -15.48
C PRO A 99 -3.46 22.33 -16.11
N THR A 100 -3.46 23.65 -16.25
CA THR A 100 -4.56 24.43 -16.85
C THR A 100 -4.96 23.94 -18.24
N LYS A 101 -3.97 23.75 -19.13
CA LYS A 101 -4.21 23.23 -20.49
C LYS A 101 -4.75 21.81 -20.49
N LEU A 102 -4.31 20.98 -19.55
CA LEU A 102 -4.81 19.63 -19.41
C LEU A 102 -6.28 19.62 -18.97
N PHE A 103 -6.67 20.52 -18.06
CA PHE A 103 -8.05 20.62 -17.58
C PHE A 103 -8.99 21.11 -18.68
N GLU A 104 -8.58 22.17 -19.41
CA GLU A 104 -9.32 22.65 -20.59
C GLU A 104 -9.53 21.52 -21.61
N ALA A 105 -8.50 20.71 -21.86
CA ALA A 105 -8.61 19.58 -22.77
C ALA A 105 -9.58 18.51 -22.28
N ILE A 106 -9.53 18.16 -20.99
CA ILE A 106 -10.35 17.10 -20.39
C ILE A 106 -11.83 17.51 -20.29
N ASP A 107 -12.11 18.80 -20.12
CA ASP A 107 -13.48 19.31 -19.95
C ASP A 107 -14.36 19.03 -21.19
N TRP A 108 -13.82 19.22 -22.40
CA TRP A 108 -14.57 18.99 -23.64
C TRP A 108 -14.50 17.54 -24.16
N MET A 109 -13.45 16.79 -23.81
CA MET A 109 -13.30 15.40 -24.25
C MET A 109 -14.34 14.48 -23.60
N ASP A 110 -14.74 13.42 -24.29
CA ASP A 110 -15.51 12.34 -23.66
C ASP A 110 -14.61 11.33 -22.94
N ASP A 111 -15.21 10.43 -22.16
CA ASP A 111 -14.44 9.44 -21.39
C ASP A 111 -13.69 8.43 -22.28
N HIS A 112 -14.16 8.17 -23.50
CA HIS A 112 -13.47 7.29 -24.44
C HIS A 112 -12.16 7.93 -24.93
N MET A 113 -12.21 9.22 -25.31
CA MET A 113 -11.04 10.01 -25.68
C MET A 113 -10.04 10.12 -24.52
N ILE A 114 -10.53 10.37 -23.31
CA ILE A 114 -9.68 10.44 -22.10
C ILE A 114 -8.99 9.10 -21.84
N ASN A 115 -9.72 7.99 -21.94
CA ASN A 115 -9.14 6.66 -21.74
C ASN A 115 -8.09 6.34 -22.82
N ALA A 116 -8.29 6.78 -24.06
CA ALA A 116 -7.33 6.61 -25.14
C ALA A 116 -6.05 7.45 -24.93
N MET A 117 -6.16 8.67 -24.38
CA MET A 117 -4.99 9.54 -24.14
C MET A 117 -4.28 9.26 -22.81
N THR A 118 -4.96 8.66 -21.83
CA THR A 118 -4.44 8.44 -20.46
C THR A 118 -3.05 7.77 -20.45
N PRO A 119 -2.78 6.69 -21.22
CA PRO A 119 -1.45 6.08 -21.25
C PRO A 119 -0.33 7.05 -21.65
N PHE A 120 -0.60 7.97 -22.59
CA PHE A 120 0.37 8.97 -23.03
C PHE A 120 0.64 10.03 -21.96
N LEU A 121 -0.39 10.44 -21.23
CA LEU A 121 -0.27 11.39 -20.11
C LEU A 121 0.46 10.79 -18.91
N LEU A 122 0.27 9.49 -18.65
CA LEU A 122 0.98 8.78 -17.59
C LEU A 122 2.47 8.67 -17.89
N GLY A 123 2.86 8.49 -19.15
CA GLY A 123 4.25 8.27 -19.52
C GLY A 123 4.85 7.09 -18.76
N ASN A 124 5.90 7.34 -17.96
CA ASN A 124 6.56 6.32 -17.16
C ASN A 124 5.90 6.04 -15.79
N ARG A 125 4.78 6.71 -15.49
CA ARG A 125 4.08 6.60 -14.21
C ARG A 125 3.19 5.36 -14.18
N PRO A 126 3.02 4.71 -13.02
CA PRO A 126 2.25 3.47 -12.92
C PRO A 126 0.73 3.67 -12.99
N ASN A 127 0.24 4.84 -12.56
CA ASN A 127 -1.19 5.08 -12.37
C ASN A 127 -1.54 6.57 -12.31
N THR A 128 -2.84 6.85 -12.45
CA THR A 128 -3.44 8.19 -12.43
C THR A 128 -3.25 8.89 -11.08
N TYR A 129 -3.19 8.16 -9.97
CA TYR A 129 -2.93 8.71 -8.64
C TYR A 129 -1.59 9.47 -8.58
N THR A 130 -0.50 8.83 -9.03
CA THR A 130 0.83 9.46 -9.01
C THR A 130 0.91 10.70 -9.89
N LEU A 131 0.27 10.67 -11.08
CA LEU A 131 0.18 11.82 -11.97
C LEU A 131 -0.61 12.97 -11.32
N THR A 132 -1.80 12.68 -10.78
CA THR A 132 -2.68 13.72 -10.23
C THR A 132 -2.13 14.35 -8.95
N LYS A 133 -1.39 13.60 -8.12
CA LYS A 133 -0.66 14.19 -6.99
C LYS A 133 0.46 15.13 -7.45
N ALA A 134 1.21 14.80 -8.50
CA ALA A 134 2.21 15.71 -9.07
C ALA A 134 1.57 16.98 -9.65
N LEU A 135 0.47 16.84 -10.39
CA LEU A 135 -0.26 17.99 -10.95
C LEU A 135 -0.85 18.88 -9.85
N ALA A 136 -1.36 18.28 -8.77
CA ALA A 136 -1.90 19.02 -7.63
C ALA A 136 -0.84 19.88 -6.93
N GLU A 137 0.40 19.38 -6.79
CA GLU A 137 1.50 20.17 -6.21
C GLU A 137 1.88 21.37 -7.06
N VAL A 138 1.90 21.20 -8.39
CA VAL A 138 2.20 22.30 -9.32
C VAL A 138 1.09 23.35 -9.30
N GLN A 139 -0.17 22.91 -9.40
CA GLN A 139 -1.31 23.81 -9.32
C GLN A 139 -1.34 24.55 -7.97
N LEU A 140 -1.01 23.84 -6.88
CA LEU A 140 -0.91 24.44 -5.55
C LEU A 140 0.19 25.48 -5.46
N ALA A 141 1.36 25.24 -6.08
CA ALA A 141 2.42 26.24 -6.12
C ALA A 141 2.04 27.51 -6.87
N GLU A 142 1.24 27.39 -7.93
CA GLU A 142 0.74 28.53 -8.71
C GLU A 142 -0.35 29.30 -7.92
N ASP A 143 -1.32 28.58 -7.37
CA ASP A 143 -2.50 29.20 -6.73
C ASP A 143 -2.21 29.74 -5.33
N ALA A 144 -1.21 29.19 -4.62
CA ALA A 144 -0.96 29.49 -3.22
C ALA A 144 0.27 30.40 -2.97
N LEU A 145 0.74 31.14 -3.99
CA LEU A 145 1.93 32.00 -3.92
C LEU A 145 1.97 32.95 -2.71
N GLN A 146 0.81 33.43 -2.25
CA GLN A 146 0.70 34.39 -1.14
C GLN A 146 0.35 33.72 0.20
N LEU A 147 0.18 32.40 0.21
CA LEU A 147 -0.25 31.66 1.40
C LEU A 147 0.96 31.01 2.09
N PRO A 148 0.95 30.93 3.44
CA PRO A 148 1.94 30.18 4.19
C PRO A 148 1.72 28.67 4.00
N VAL A 149 2.27 28.09 2.95
CA VAL A 149 2.10 26.65 2.63
C VAL A 149 3.34 25.82 2.94
N ILE A 150 3.15 24.58 3.40
CA ILE A 150 4.17 23.53 3.43
C ILE A 150 3.61 22.21 2.87
N ILE A 151 4.39 21.50 2.07
CA ILE A 151 4.00 20.21 1.50
C ILE A 151 4.68 19.09 2.26
N VAL A 152 3.91 18.13 2.78
CA VAL A 152 4.42 16.90 3.39
C VAL A 152 4.12 15.72 2.48
N ARG A 153 5.14 14.93 2.16
CA ARG A 153 5.08 13.78 1.25
C ARG A 153 5.42 12.50 2.01
N PRO A 154 4.42 11.79 2.56
CA PRO A 154 4.64 10.48 3.14
C PRO A 154 4.93 9.40 2.09
N SER A 155 5.70 8.39 2.47
CA SER A 155 5.83 7.12 1.73
C SER A 155 4.63 6.21 1.98
N ILE A 156 4.79 4.89 1.99
CA ILE A 156 3.67 3.94 2.12
C ILE A 156 3.19 3.92 3.56
N ILE A 157 2.07 4.58 3.83
CA ILE A 157 1.50 4.64 5.18
C ILE A 157 1.07 3.24 5.63
N GLY A 158 1.66 2.78 6.74
CA GLY A 158 1.35 1.53 7.41
C GLY A 158 0.48 1.72 8.66
N ALA A 159 0.43 0.69 9.50
CA ALA A 159 -0.26 0.77 10.78
C ALA A 159 0.45 1.72 11.75
N MET A 160 -0.26 2.06 12.81
CA MET A 160 0.24 2.86 13.92
C MET A 160 1.37 2.14 14.66
N TRP A 161 2.46 2.84 14.96
CA TRP A 161 3.60 2.28 15.68
C TRP A 161 3.40 2.32 17.19
N ARG A 162 3.02 3.48 17.76
CA ARG A 162 2.92 3.69 19.21
C ARG A 162 1.59 4.29 19.64
N ASP A 163 1.34 5.56 19.34
CA ASP A 163 0.24 6.31 19.98
C ASP A 163 -0.97 6.46 19.05
N PRO A 164 -2.21 6.22 19.53
CA PRO A 164 -2.58 5.64 20.84
C PRO A 164 -2.82 4.12 20.85
N LEU A 165 -2.69 3.46 19.70
CA LEU A 165 -3.09 2.08 19.55
C LEU A 165 -2.14 1.34 18.59
N PRO A 166 -1.06 0.73 19.11
CA PRO A 166 -0.10 0.00 18.28
C PRO A 166 -0.78 -1.02 17.37
N GLY A 167 -0.31 -1.09 16.12
CA GLY A 167 -0.85 -1.97 15.08
C GLY A 167 -2.18 -1.51 14.48
N TRP A 168 -2.79 -0.43 14.95
CA TRP A 168 -4.07 0.02 14.42
C TRP A 168 -3.98 0.49 12.97
N THR A 169 -4.92 0.03 12.16
CA THR A 169 -5.20 0.48 10.79
C THR A 169 -6.68 0.20 10.49
N ASP A 170 -7.32 1.07 9.73
CA ASP A 170 -8.68 0.90 9.21
C ASP A 170 -8.72 0.66 7.69
N ASN A 171 -7.55 0.65 7.06
CA ASN A 171 -7.40 0.62 5.62
C ASN A 171 -6.80 -0.71 5.17
N ILE A 172 -7.50 -1.43 4.28
CA ILE A 172 -7.00 -2.68 3.68
C ILE A 172 -6.15 -2.45 2.42
N ASN A 173 -5.93 -1.20 1.99
CA ASN A 173 -5.15 -0.91 0.79
C ASN A 173 -3.64 -1.13 1.00
N GLY A 174 -2.92 -1.33 -0.11
CA GLY A 174 -1.46 -1.46 -0.10
C GLY A 174 -0.95 -2.65 0.73
N PRO A 175 0.04 -2.44 1.64
CA PRO A 175 0.67 -3.53 2.39
C PRO A 175 -0.29 -4.28 3.31
N THR A 176 -1.28 -3.60 3.92
CA THR A 176 -2.26 -4.25 4.80
C THR A 176 -3.02 -5.37 4.09
N GLY A 177 -3.51 -5.11 2.87
CA GLY A 177 -4.22 -6.09 2.05
C GLY A 177 -3.33 -7.24 1.58
N ILE A 178 -2.08 -6.96 1.21
CA ILE A 178 -1.09 -8.00 0.88
C ILE A 178 -0.86 -8.90 2.08
N PHE A 179 -0.57 -8.34 3.25
CA PHE A 179 -0.26 -9.11 4.46
C PHE A 179 -1.45 -9.99 4.87
N ALA A 180 -2.68 -9.48 4.81
CA ALA A 180 -3.88 -10.26 5.04
C ALA A 180 -4.07 -11.39 4.00
N ALA A 181 -3.86 -11.11 2.71
CA ALA A 181 -3.97 -12.10 1.64
C ALA A 181 -2.92 -13.22 1.76
N CYS A 182 -1.69 -12.85 2.14
CA CYS A 182 -0.60 -13.77 2.48
C CYS A 182 -0.97 -14.65 3.67
N GLY A 183 -1.44 -14.03 4.77
CA GLY A 183 -1.83 -14.74 5.98
C GLY A 183 -3.01 -15.69 5.80
N LYS A 184 -3.96 -15.38 4.91
CA LYS A 184 -5.07 -16.30 4.55
C LYS A 184 -4.63 -17.41 3.60
N GLY A 185 -3.38 -17.40 3.11
CA GLY A 185 -2.88 -18.32 2.10
C GLY A 185 -3.51 -18.13 0.71
N VAL A 186 -4.19 -16.98 0.49
CA VAL A 186 -4.78 -16.64 -0.80
C VAL A 186 -3.70 -16.17 -1.76
N LEU A 187 -2.79 -15.31 -1.29
CA LEU A 187 -1.62 -14.89 -2.04
C LEU A 187 -0.41 -15.66 -1.52
N THR A 188 0.28 -16.42 -2.39
CA THR A 188 1.45 -17.22 -1.96
C THR A 188 2.71 -16.94 -2.75
N ASN A 189 2.63 -16.06 -3.75
CA ASN A 189 3.77 -15.58 -4.50
C ASN A 189 3.52 -14.15 -4.98
N MET A 190 4.59 -13.37 -5.12
CA MET A 190 4.56 -12.02 -5.66
C MET A 190 5.78 -11.79 -6.57
N CYS A 191 5.64 -10.85 -7.50
CA CYS A 191 6.78 -10.36 -8.26
C CYS A 191 7.33 -9.10 -7.58
N GLY A 192 8.62 -9.12 -7.26
CA GLY A 192 9.27 -8.03 -6.55
C GLY A 192 10.78 -8.20 -6.56
N SER A 193 11.48 -7.13 -6.23
CA SER A 193 12.93 -7.16 -6.05
C SER A 193 13.24 -7.45 -4.60
N ASN A 194 13.97 -8.54 -4.35
CA ASN A 194 14.36 -8.95 -3.00
C ASN A 194 15.27 -7.92 -2.31
N SER A 195 16.03 -7.14 -3.09
CA SER A 195 16.95 -6.12 -2.60
C SER A 195 16.35 -4.71 -2.57
N SER A 196 15.09 -4.52 -2.96
CA SER A 196 14.46 -3.20 -2.94
C SER A 196 13.95 -2.88 -1.54
N LYS A 197 14.14 -1.63 -1.14
CA LYS A 197 13.62 -1.08 0.11
C LYS A 197 12.09 -1.03 0.06
N ALA A 198 11.45 -1.45 1.14
CA ALA A 198 10.04 -1.25 1.39
C ALA A 198 9.88 0.02 2.23
N ASP A 199 9.62 1.16 1.58
CA ASP A 199 9.50 2.44 2.28
C ASP A 199 8.11 2.57 2.94
N ILE A 200 7.96 1.89 4.07
CA ILE A 200 6.76 1.92 4.92
C ILE A 200 6.97 2.97 6.01
N ILE A 201 5.95 3.79 6.26
CA ILE A 201 5.95 4.81 7.31
C ILE A 201 4.72 4.65 8.22
N PRO A 202 4.88 4.56 9.55
CA PRO A 202 3.74 4.51 10.47
C PRO A 202 2.84 5.75 10.39
N VAL A 203 1.52 5.58 10.53
CA VAL A 203 0.55 6.68 10.40
C VAL A 203 0.68 7.73 11.50
N ASP A 204 1.08 7.34 12.70
CA ASP A 204 1.32 8.23 13.84
C ASP A 204 2.56 9.10 13.63
N ILE A 205 3.62 8.56 13.01
CA ILE A 205 4.80 9.36 12.61
C ILE A 205 4.41 10.44 11.60
N VAL A 206 3.62 10.08 10.58
CA VAL A 206 3.14 11.05 9.58
C VAL A 206 2.26 12.12 10.24
N SER A 207 1.37 11.71 11.14
CA SER A 207 0.46 12.63 11.86
C SER A 207 1.23 13.62 12.73
N ASN A 208 2.22 13.14 13.49
CA ASN A 208 3.08 13.98 14.33
C ASN A 208 3.89 14.96 13.49
N LEU A 209 4.49 14.49 12.38
CA LEU A 209 5.21 15.37 11.47
C LEU A 209 4.30 16.45 10.88
N ILE A 210 3.08 16.13 10.46
CA ILE A 210 2.16 17.12 9.87
C ILE A 210 1.87 18.25 10.87
N ILE A 211 1.66 17.93 12.14
CA ILE A 211 1.43 18.93 13.21
C ILE A 211 2.67 19.81 13.38
N VAL A 212 3.84 19.19 13.52
CA VAL A 212 5.10 19.91 13.75
C VAL A 212 5.52 20.72 12.53
N ALA A 213 5.30 20.21 11.31
CA ALA A 213 5.54 20.91 10.06
C ALA A 213 4.71 22.20 9.95
N ALA A 214 3.48 22.19 10.48
CA ALA A 214 2.66 23.40 10.58
C ALA A 214 3.36 24.46 11.45
N SER A 215 3.78 24.07 12.66
CA SER A 215 4.51 24.97 13.58
C SER A 215 5.83 25.47 12.99
N TYR A 216 6.60 24.58 12.35
CA TYR A 216 7.84 24.92 11.68
C TYR A 216 7.61 25.95 10.56
N ARG A 217 6.57 25.75 9.73
CA ARG A 217 6.25 26.67 8.62
C ARG A 217 5.85 28.07 9.09
N LEU A 218 5.22 28.20 10.27
CA LEU A 218 4.88 29.50 10.87
C LEU A 218 6.13 30.34 11.18
N ASN A 219 7.22 29.68 11.57
CA ASN A 219 8.47 30.32 11.95
C ASN A 219 9.45 30.46 10.78
N LEU A 220 9.22 29.74 9.68
CA LEU A 220 10.08 29.76 8.50
C LEU A 220 9.76 30.94 7.58
N LYS A 221 10.78 31.73 7.25
CA LYS A 221 10.72 32.73 6.18
C LYS A 221 11.37 32.14 4.92
N CYS A 222 10.55 31.68 3.99
CA CYS A 222 11.00 31.18 2.69
C CYS A 222 10.12 31.74 1.57
N GLU A 223 10.75 32.12 0.45
CA GLU A 223 10.06 32.56 -0.77
C GLU A 223 9.42 31.38 -1.53
N LYS A 224 10.02 30.18 -1.40
CA LYS A 224 9.51 28.96 -2.04
C LYS A 224 8.71 28.14 -1.04
N ILE A 225 7.73 27.39 -1.54
CA ILE A 225 6.96 26.45 -0.72
C ILE A 225 7.90 25.32 -0.28
N PRO A 226 8.18 25.15 1.03
CA PRO A 226 8.98 24.04 1.52
C PRO A 226 8.25 22.72 1.27
N VAL A 227 9.04 21.70 0.91
CA VAL A 227 8.58 20.33 0.73
C VAL A 227 9.35 19.44 1.69
N VAL A 228 8.67 18.51 2.34
CA VAL A 228 9.28 17.59 3.31
C VAL A 228 8.88 16.17 3.00
N HIS A 229 9.85 15.27 2.86
CA HIS A 229 9.61 13.85 2.71
C HIS A 229 9.48 13.17 4.09
N CYS A 230 8.41 12.41 4.29
CA CYS A 230 8.21 11.56 5.47
C CYS A 230 8.41 10.10 5.06
N CYS A 231 9.67 9.69 5.00
CA CYS A 231 10.10 8.39 4.50
C CYS A 231 11.05 7.73 5.49
N SER A 232 11.03 6.40 5.56
CA SER A 232 11.93 5.61 6.41
C SER A 232 13.14 5.08 5.63
N GLY A 233 13.04 4.93 4.30
CA GLY A 233 14.01 4.19 3.48
C GLY A 233 15.44 4.73 3.45
N THR A 234 15.67 5.99 3.78
CA THR A 234 17.03 6.58 3.86
C THR A 234 17.61 6.47 5.27
N LEU A 235 16.80 6.64 6.31
CA LEU A 235 17.26 6.72 7.70
C LEU A 235 17.22 5.38 8.45
N ASN A 236 16.26 4.52 8.12
CA ASN A 236 16.06 3.22 8.76
C ASN A 236 15.44 2.22 7.76
N PRO A 237 16.20 1.73 6.76
CA PRO A 237 15.64 0.92 5.67
C PRO A 237 15.20 -0.47 6.13
N ILE A 238 14.02 -0.89 5.67
CA ILE A 238 13.56 -2.29 5.68
C ILE A 238 13.44 -2.80 4.24
N HIS A 239 13.74 -4.08 4.01
CA HIS A 239 13.69 -4.72 2.69
C HIS A 239 12.49 -5.66 2.56
N TRP A 240 12.02 -5.86 1.33
CA TRP A 240 10.88 -6.75 1.07
C TRP A 240 11.16 -8.21 1.47
N ASP A 241 12.40 -8.68 1.35
CA ASP A 241 12.78 -10.04 1.75
C ASP A 241 12.61 -10.28 3.27
N HIS A 242 13.00 -9.31 4.09
CA HIS A 242 12.83 -9.32 5.53
C HIS A 242 11.35 -9.41 5.90
N ILE A 243 10.52 -8.56 5.30
CA ILE A 243 9.07 -8.58 5.51
C ILE A 243 8.49 -9.95 5.15
N VAL A 244 8.86 -10.51 4.01
CA VAL A 244 8.34 -11.81 3.55
C VAL A 244 8.70 -12.93 4.51
N ASN A 245 9.95 -12.97 4.97
CA ASN A 245 10.42 -13.95 5.94
C ASN A 245 9.68 -13.79 7.28
N PHE A 246 9.52 -12.54 7.75
CA PHE A 246 8.79 -12.23 8.98
C PHE A 246 7.34 -12.69 8.90
N LEU A 247 6.62 -12.38 7.80
CA LEU A 247 5.24 -12.83 7.57
C LEU A 247 5.11 -14.35 7.65
N GLN A 248 6.05 -15.08 7.05
CA GLN A 248 6.03 -16.54 7.05
C GLN A 248 6.20 -17.11 8.46
N CYS A 249 7.12 -16.55 9.26
CA CYS A 249 7.30 -16.94 10.65
C CYS A 249 6.08 -16.59 11.49
N PHE A 250 5.58 -15.36 11.38
CA PHE A 250 4.42 -14.87 12.12
C PHE A 250 3.18 -15.74 11.87
N PHE A 251 2.78 -15.97 10.62
CA PHE A 251 1.56 -16.75 10.33
C PHE A 251 1.69 -18.26 10.61
N ARG A 252 2.92 -18.77 10.82
CA ARG A 252 3.12 -20.13 11.30
C ARG A 252 2.75 -20.26 12.79
N GLU A 253 3.02 -19.24 13.58
CA GLU A 253 2.77 -19.21 15.03
C GLU A 253 1.40 -18.61 15.39
N TYR A 254 1.03 -17.55 14.68
CA TYR A 254 -0.20 -16.76 14.81
C TYR A 254 -1.03 -16.80 13.52
N PRO A 255 -1.52 -17.98 13.08
CA PRO A 255 -2.31 -18.07 11.85
C PRO A 255 -3.60 -17.25 11.93
N LEU A 256 -4.03 -16.74 10.78
CA LEU A 256 -5.36 -16.18 10.61
C LEU A 256 -6.41 -17.30 10.66
N ASP A 257 -7.64 -16.98 11.05
CA ASP A 257 -8.72 -17.96 11.00
C ASP A 257 -9.09 -18.29 9.54
N GLN A 258 -9.69 -19.46 9.29
CA GLN A 258 -10.20 -19.85 7.96
C GLN A 258 -9.19 -19.65 6.81
N CYS A 259 -7.93 -20.02 7.01
CA CYS A 259 -6.95 -20.02 5.92
C CYS A 259 -7.43 -20.91 4.77
N TYR A 260 -7.24 -20.44 3.53
CA TYR A 260 -7.55 -21.20 2.32
C TYR A 260 -6.47 -22.23 2.01
N ARG A 261 -5.23 -21.90 2.38
CA ARG A 261 -4.05 -22.73 2.19
C ARG A 261 -3.06 -22.44 3.32
N VAL A 262 -2.10 -23.33 3.52
CA VAL A 262 -0.92 -23.04 4.35
C VAL A 262 -0.29 -21.73 3.86
N PRO A 263 -0.19 -20.69 4.71
CA PRO A 263 0.46 -19.44 4.36
C PRO A 263 1.91 -19.69 3.98
N SER A 264 2.29 -19.22 2.80
CA SER A 264 3.66 -19.31 2.30
C SER A 264 3.82 -18.19 1.28
N THR A 265 4.73 -17.26 1.46
CA THR A 265 4.90 -16.13 0.53
C THR A 265 6.28 -16.21 -0.08
N HIS A 266 6.35 -16.23 -1.40
CA HIS A 266 7.63 -16.23 -2.12
C HIS A 266 7.70 -15.03 -3.04
N PHE A 267 8.80 -14.29 -2.96
CA PHE A 267 9.08 -13.22 -3.90
C PHE A 267 9.91 -13.75 -5.07
N HIS A 268 9.51 -13.34 -6.27
CA HIS A 268 10.17 -13.70 -7.51
C HIS A 268 10.70 -12.44 -8.19
N SER A 269 12.02 -12.36 -8.37
CA SER A 269 12.65 -11.31 -9.17
C SER A 269 12.35 -11.44 -10.66
N SER A 270 12.04 -12.64 -11.14
CA SER A 270 11.65 -12.90 -12.53
C SER A 270 10.14 -12.84 -12.72
N ARG A 271 9.69 -11.96 -13.61
CA ARG A 271 8.28 -11.84 -14.00
C ARG A 271 7.75 -13.14 -14.59
N LEU A 272 8.53 -13.82 -15.44
CA LEU A 272 8.14 -15.09 -16.04
C LEU A 272 7.91 -16.17 -14.96
N LEU A 273 8.85 -16.28 -14.01
CA LEU A 273 8.74 -17.26 -12.93
C LEU A 273 7.54 -16.97 -12.02
N PHE A 274 7.25 -15.69 -11.75
CA PHE A 274 6.04 -15.28 -11.05
C PHE A 274 4.79 -15.74 -11.82
N LEU A 275 4.67 -15.42 -13.11
CA LEU A 275 3.50 -15.77 -13.93
C LEU A 275 3.27 -17.28 -13.94
N LEU A 276 4.32 -18.06 -14.21
CA LEU A 276 4.24 -19.53 -14.18
C LEU A 276 3.74 -20.02 -12.82
N ASN A 277 4.33 -19.53 -11.71
CA ASN A 277 3.90 -19.92 -10.37
C ASN A 277 2.47 -19.48 -10.05
N PHE A 278 2.04 -18.29 -10.48
CA PHE A 278 0.69 -17.77 -10.25
C PHE A 278 -0.36 -18.61 -11.01
N TYR A 279 -0.12 -18.92 -12.28
CA TYR A 279 -1.04 -19.77 -13.04
C TYR A 279 -1.07 -21.21 -12.53
N LEU A 280 0.08 -21.77 -12.14
CA LEU A 280 0.15 -23.14 -11.63
C LEU A 280 -0.44 -23.30 -10.22
N LYS A 281 -0.19 -22.35 -9.31
CA LYS A 281 -0.57 -22.47 -7.90
C LYS A 281 -1.91 -21.82 -7.56
N HIS A 282 -2.39 -20.89 -8.39
CA HIS A 282 -3.58 -20.08 -8.10
C HIS A 282 -4.64 -20.19 -9.20
N MET A 283 -4.43 -19.61 -10.38
CA MET A 283 -5.48 -19.50 -11.41
C MET A 283 -5.89 -20.84 -12.02
N GLY A 284 -4.93 -21.70 -12.37
CA GLY A 284 -5.20 -23.01 -12.96
C GLY A 284 -6.07 -23.89 -12.04
N PRO A 285 -5.65 -24.13 -10.78
CA PRO A 285 -6.48 -24.84 -9.80
C PRO A 285 -7.85 -24.18 -9.59
N ALA A 286 -7.92 -22.85 -9.58
CA ALA A 286 -9.18 -22.14 -9.43
C ALA A 286 -10.17 -22.42 -10.57
N TYR A 287 -9.71 -22.44 -11.82
CA TYR A 287 -10.54 -22.81 -12.96
C TYR A 287 -11.06 -24.24 -12.88
N ILE A 288 -10.20 -25.19 -12.47
CA ILE A 288 -10.58 -26.60 -12.30
C ILE A 288 -11.66 -26.72 -11.21
N ILE A 289 -11.45 -26.11 -10.04
CA ILE A 289 -12.42 -26.17 -8.94
C ILE A 289 -13.74 -25.49 -9.32
N ASP A 290 -13.70 -24.32 -9.93
CA ASP A 290 -14.91 -23.60 -10.35
C ASP A 290 -15.65 -24.34 -11.47
N PHE A 291 -14.96 -25.07 -12.35
CA PHE A 291 -15.59 -25.94 -13.34
C PHE A 291 -16.42 -27.05 -12.68
N PHE A 292 -15.86 -27.78 -11.72
CA PHE A 292 -16.61 -28.78 -10.96
C PHE A 292 -17.73 -28.17 -10.09
N CYS A 293 -17.53 -26.96 -9.56
CA CYS A 293 -18.59 -26.24 -8.87
C CYS A 293 -19.78 -25.99 -9.80
N VAL A 294 -19.55 -25.53 -11.03
CA VAL A 294 -20.62 -25.32 -12.01
C VAL A 294 -21.32 -26.63 -12.38
N LEU A 295 -20.58 -27.72 -12.59
CA LEU A 295 -21.17 -29.04 -12.87
C LEU A 295 -22.05 -29.54 -11.72
N THR A 296 -21.78 -29.13 -10.49
CA THR A 296 -22.56 -29.48 -9.29
C THR A 296 -23.61 -28.42 -8.92
N GLY A 297 -23.91 -27.48 -9.82
CA GLY A 297 -24.91 -26.42 -9.62
C GLY A 297 -24.48 -25.27 -8.69
N ARG A 298 -23.20 -25.22 -8.31
CA ARG A 298 -22.63 -24.17 -7.45
C ARG A 298 -22.05 -23.02 -8.27
N LYS A 299 -22.04 -21.82 -7.69
CA LYS A 299 -21.49 -20.60 -8.34
C LYS A 299 -19.96 -20.60 -8.36
N LYS A 300 -19.38 -20.05 -9.43
CA LYS A 300 -17.94 -19.77 -9.55
C LYS A 300 -17.49 -18.78 -8.47
N LYS A 301 -16.52 -19.17 -7.64
CA LYS A 301 -16.00 -18.35 -6.52
C LYS A 301 -14.51 -18.10 -6.67
N PHE A 302 -13.73 -19.13 -7.01
CA PHE A 302 -12.26 -19.08 -6.92
C PHE A 302 -11.63 -18.24 -8.03
N THR A 303 -12.09 -18.35 -9.27
CA THR A 303 -11.59 -17.52 -10.37
C THR A 303 -11.86 -16.03 -10.10
N ARG A 304 -13.03 -15.70 -9.52
CA ARG A 304 -13.35 -14.31 -9.13
C ARG A 304 -12.45 -13.80 -8.02
N MET A 305 -12.18 -14.63 -7.01
CA MET A 305 -11.26 -14.31 -5.92
C MET A 305 -9.86 -14.04 -6.46
N TYR A 306 -9.32 -14.95 -7.27
CA TYR A 306 -7.98 -14.78 -7.85
C TYR A 306 -7.90 -13.65 -8.87
N GLY A 307 -8.99 -13.30 -9.56
CA GLY A 307 -9.04 -12.08 -10.38
C GLY A 307 -8.88 -10.79 -9.56
N LYS A 308 -9.34 -10.77 -8.31
CA LYS A 308 -9.07 -9.65 -7.38
C LYS A 308 -7.62 -9.65 -6.92
N VAL A 309 -7.08 -10.82 -6.57
CA VAL A 309 -5.67 -10.98 -6.16
C VAL A 309 -4.72 -10.54 -7.28
N TRP A 310 -5.01 -10.96 -8.52
CA TRP A 310 -4.25 -10.56 -9.70
C TRP A 310 -4.21 -9.04 -9.85
N ARG A 311 -5.37 -8.38 -9.83
CA ARG A 311 -5.43 -6.90 -9.92
C ARG A 311 -4.62 -6.22 -8.82
N MET A 312 -4.71 -6.71 -7.58
CA MET A 312 -3.91 -6.19 -6.46
C MET A 312 -2.41 -6.33 -6.71
N VAL A 313 -1.94 -7.51 -7.14
CA VAL A 313 -0.52 -7.76 -7.41
C VAL A 313 -0.01 -6.92 -8.58
N GLU A 314 -0.77 -6.84 -9.67
CA GLU A 314 -0.39 -6.03 -10.85
C GLU A 314 -0.31 -4.55 -10.52
N THR A 315 -1.27 -4.03 -9.74
CA THR A 315 -1.30 -2.63 -9.32
C THR A 315 -0.05 -2.27 -8.51
N LEU A 316 0.45 -3.21 -7.69
CA LEU A 316 1.59 -2.99 -6.81
C LEU A 316 2.93 -3.38 -7.44
N HIS A 317 2.92 -4.06 -8.59
CA HIS A 317 4.12 -4.58 -9.25
C HIS A 317 5.19 -3.50 -9.50
N TYR A 318 4.75 -2.29 -9.88
CA TYR A 318 5.65 -1.15 -10.09
C TYR A 318 6.43 -0.79 -8.81
N PHE A 319 5.74 -0.78 -7.66
CA PHE A 319 6.29 -0.40 -6.36
C PHE A 319 7.10 -1.51 -5.70
N THR A 320 6.80 -2.79 -6.00
CA THR A 320 7.54 -3.93 -5.43
C THR A 320 8.80 -4.30 -6.21
N THR A 321 8.93 -3.87 -7.48
CA THR A 321 10.08 -4.20 -8.34
C THR A 321 11.11 -3.10 -8.49
N ARG A 322 10.82 -1.90 -8.00
CA ARG A 322 11.71 -0.74 -8.09
C ARG A 322 12.02 -0.23 -6.69
N GLY A 323 13.16 0.44 -6.57
CA GLY A 323 13.58 1.13 -5.37
C GLY A 323 13.69 2.63 -5.64
N TRP A 324 13.47 3.41 -4.58
CA TRP A 324 13.59 4.86 -4.60
C TRP A 324 14.52 5.34 -3.48
N ASN A 325 15.21 6.43 -3.75
CA ASN A 325 15.97 7.19 -2.76
C ASN A 325 15.27 8.53 -2.57
N PHE A 326 14.57 8.67 -1.45
CA PHE A 326 13.96 9.93 -1.04
C PHE A 326 14.96 10.68 -0.15
N GLU A 327 15.29 11.91 -0.52
CA GLU A 327 15.97 12.85 0.36
C GLU A 327 15.12 13.09 1.61
N THR A 328 15.75 13.20 2.78
CA THR A 328 15.07 13.33 4.09
C THR A 328 15.68 14.44 4.95
N ASN A 329 16.31 15.43 4.32
CA ASN A 329 17.01 16.51 5.02
C ASN A 329 16.02 17.38 5.81
N GLY A 330 14.88 17.74 5.20
CA GLY A 330 13.82 18.50 5.84
C GLY A 330 13.22 17.78 7.06
N LEU A 331 13.10 16.45 7.01
CA LEU A 331 12.65 15.66 8.16
C LEU A 331 13.61 15.82 9.36
N LEU A 332 14.92 15.71 9.10
CA LEU A 332 15.95 15.87 10.14
C LEU A 332 16.06 17.31 10.63
N GLU A 333 15.95 18.28 9.73
CA GLU A 333 15.97 19.71 10.07
C GLU A 333 14.82 20.04 11.02
N ILE A 334 13.59 19.63 10.69
CA ILE A 334 12.42 19.85 11.53
C ILE A 334 12.59 19.15 12.88
N TRP A 335 13.06 17.89 12.90
CA TRP A 335 13.33 17.16 14.14
C TRP A 335 14.32 17.87 15.06
N ASN A 336 15.38 18.45 14.49
CA ASN A 336 16.40 19.15 15.27
C ASN A 336 15.96 20.56 15.71
N SER A 337 14.93 21.13 15.07
CA SER A 337 14.42 22.46 15.40
C SER A 337 13.48 22.49 16.62
N ILE A 338 12.93 21.34 17.02
CA ILE A 338 11.95 21.25 18.11
C ILE A 338 12.59 20.95 19.47
N SER A 339 11.89 21.34 20.53
CA SER A 339 12.29 21.10 21.93
C SER A 339 12.28 19.61 22.27
N ASP A 340 13.02 19.20 23.31
CA ASP A 340 13.04 17.80 23.73
C ASP A 340 11.68 17.34 24.30
N ASP A 341 10.90 18.26 24.89
CA ASP A 341 9.52 17.99 25.31
C ASP A 341 8.62 17.71 24.09
N ASP A 342 8.71 18.52 23.04
CA ASP A 342 7.95 18.31 21.79
C ASP A 342 8.39 17.03 21.07
N LYS A 343 9.67 16.65 21.13
CA LYS A 343 10.16 15.37 20.57
C LYS A 343 9.52 14.16 21.25
N GLN A 344 9.19 14.28 22.55
CA GLN A 344 8.50 13.21 23.27
C GLN A 344 7.02 13.15 22.92
N VAL A 345 6.36 14.30 22.81
CA VAL A 345 4.91 14.39 22.53
C VAL A 345 4.61 14.09 21.06
N PHE A 346 5.33 14.71 20.14
CA PHE A 346 5.16 14.59 18.69
C PHE A 346 6.32 13.83 18.07
N ASN A 347 6.59 12.61 18.54
CA ASN A 347 7.71 11.83 18.03
C ASN A 347 7.46 11.39 16.57
N PHE A 348 8.39 11.75 15.67
CA PHE A 348 8.43 11.30 14.27
C PHE A 348 9.82 10.79 13.84
N ASP A 349 10.67 10.41 14.79
CA ASP A 349 12.01 9.88 14.50
C ASP A 349 11.98 8.40 14.12
N VAL A 350 11.97 8.15 12.81
CA VAL A 350 11.92 6.81 12.22
C VAL A 350 13.11 5.91 12.57
N ARG A 351 14.24 6.46 13.05
CA ARG A 351 15.43 5.68 13.43
C ARG A 351 15.21 4.84 14.69
N GLN A 352 14.17 5.18 15.46
CA GLN A 352 13.82 4.48 16.70
C GLN A 352 12.92 3.25 16.47
N ILE A 353 12.47 3.02 15.23
CA ILE A 353 11.60 1.90 14.90
C ILE A 353 12.41 0.60 14.90
N ASP A 354 12.05 -0.31 15.80
CA ASP A 354 12.40 -1.71 15.67
C ASP A 354 11.40 -2.39 14.72
N TRP A 355 11.90 -2.81 13.56
CA TRP A 355 11.05 -3.32 12.48
C TRP A 355 10.31 -4.60 12.84
N ASP A 356 10.92 -5.49 13.63
CA ASP A 356 10.30 -6.76 14.01
C ASP A 356 9.15 -6.55 14.99
N SER A 357 9.35 -5.69 16.01
CA SER A 357 8.29 -5.30 16.94
C SER A 357 7.16 -4.57 16.21
N TYR A 358 7.49 -3.64 15.31
CA TYR A 358 6.49 -2.93 14.51
C TYR A 358 5.70 -3.87 13.60
N LEU A 359 6.35 -4.80 12.89
CA LEU A 359 5.67 -5.78 12.06
C LEU A 359 4.81 -6.74 12.88
N PHE A 360 5.26 -7.13 14.08
CA PHE A 360 4.46 -7.94 14.99
C PHE A 360 3.13 -7.25 15.34
N ASP A 361 3.21 -6.01 15.82
CA ASP A 361 2.03 -5.22 16.20
C ASP A 361 1.14 -4.95 14.98
N TYR A 362 1.73 -4.62 13.83
CA TYR A 362 1.00 -4.44 12.58
C TYR A 362 0.20 -5.71 12.20
N LEU A 363 0.82 -6.88 12.22
CA LEU A 363 0.13 -8.13 11.85
C LEU A 363 -0.94 -8.55 12.88
N MET A 364 -0.69 -8.33 14.17
CA MET A 364 -1.71 -8.48 15.21
C MET A 364 -2.86 -7.50 15.01
N GLY A 365 -2.56 -6.27 14.62
CA GLY A 365 -3.54 -5.25 14.29
C GLY A 365 -4.39 -5.62 13.08
N ILE A 366 -3.81 -6.22 12.04
CA ILE A 366 -4.58 -6.75 10.90
C ILE A 366 -5.56 -7.82 11.37
N LYS A 367 -5.10 -8.76 12.20
CA LYS A 367 -5.93 -9.83 12.75
C LYS A 367 -7.11 -9.26 13.55
N ARG A 368 -6.86 -8.27 14.39
CA ARG A 368 -7.85 -7.68 15.30
C ARG A 368 -8.78 -6.65 14.64
N TYR A 369 -8.23 -5.67 13.92
CA TYR A 369 -8.96 -4.48 13.47
C TYR A 369 -9.47 -4.60 12.03
N ILE A 370 -8.75 -5.29 11.16
CA ILE A 370 -9.16 -5.48 9.75
C ILE A 370 -10.01 -6.73 9.58
N LEU A 371 -9.61 -7.83 10.20
CA LEU A 371 -10.29 -9.12 10.06
C LEU A 371 -11.29 -9.41 11.19
N GLY A 372 -11.26 -8.63 12.27
CA GLY A 372 -12.18 -8.79 13.40
C GLY A 372 -12.01 -10.10 14.15
N GLU A 373 -10.83 -10.73 14.09
CA GLU A 373 -10.60 -12.03 14.73
C GLU A 373 -10.35 -11.86 16.23
N ASN A 374 -10.94 -12.75 17.04
CA ASN A 374 -10.67 -12.83 18.47
C ASN A 374 -9.41 -13.67 18.71
N LEU A 375 -8.47 -13.15 19.50
CA LEU A 375 -7.22 -13.85 19.84
C LEU A 375 -7.46 -15.12 20.67
N GLU A 376 -8.58 -15.20 21.41
CA GLU A 376 -8.98 -16.40 22.14
C GLU A 376 -9.26 -17.59 21.20
N GLU A 377 -9.60 -17.33 19.93
CA GLU A 377 -9.84 -18.36 18.91
C GLU A 377 -8.55 -18.84 18.22
N LEU A 378 -7.38 -18.34 18.64
CA LEU A 378 -6.09 -18.76 18.08
C LEU A 378 -5.86 -20.29 18.08
N PRO A 379 -6.25 -21.06 19.12
CA PRO A 379 -6.14 -22.52 19.08
C PRO A 379 -6.93 -23.16 17.93
N ARG A 380 -8.11 -22.62 17.60
CA ARG A 380 -8.93 -23.07 16.46
C ARG A 380 -8.23 -22.79 15.13
N ALA A 381 -7.68 -21.59 14.96
CA ALA A 381 -6.92 -21.22 13.77
C ALA A 381 -5.68 -22.12 13.58
N ARG A 382 -4.96 -22.45 14.66
CA ARG A 382 -3.86 -23.42 14.65
C ARG A 382 -4.32 -24.82 14.23
N GLY A 383 -5.48 -25.28 14.73
CA GLY A 383 -6.09 -26.54 14.31
C GLY A 383 -6.42 -26.59 12.82
N ASN A 384 -6.98 -25.50 12.26
CA ASN A 384 -7.21 -25.38 10.82
C ASN A 384 -5.89 -25.46 10.03
N LEU A 385 -4.85 -24.73 10.46
CA LEU A 385 -3.55 -24.75 9.80
C LEU A 385 -2.91 -26.16 9.80
N ILE A 386 -3.02 -26.90 10.91
CA ILE A 386 -2.51 -28.28 10.99
C ILE A 386 -3.21 -29.17 9.97
N ARG A 387 -4.54 -29.09 9.84
CA ARG A 387 -5.29 -29.86 8.83
C ARG A 387 -4.86 -29.49 7.42
N LEU A 388 -4.70 -28.20 7.12
CA LEU A 388 -4.21 -27.75 5.81
C LEU A 388 -2.81 -28.29 5.50
N LYS A 389 -1.91 -28.32 6.50
CA LYS A 389 -0.58 -28.93 6.37
C LYS A 389 -0.70 -30.43 6.07
N MET A 390 -1.55 -31.16 6.80
CA MET A 390 -1.80 -32.58 6.55
C MET A 390 -2.33 -32.83 5.13
N TYR A 391 -3.32 -32.06 4.68
CA TYR A 391 -3.86 -32.18 3.32
C TYR A 391 -2.80 -31.87 2.27
N SER A 392 -2.00 -30.82 2.47
CA SER A 392 -0.91 -30.47 1.55
C SER A 392 0.15 -31.58 1.49
N THR A 393 0.53 -32.17 2.63
CA THR A 393 1.50 -33.26 2.69
C THR A 393 0.96 -34.52 2.01
N LEU A 394 -0.30 -34.90 2.29
CA LEU A 394 -0.94 -36.06 1.66
C LEU A 394 -1.07 -35.88 0.15
N PHE A 395 -1.51 -34.70 -0.30
CA PHE A 395 -1.59 -34.37 -1.72
C PHE A 395 -0.22 -34.48 -2.40
N SER A 396 0.81 -33.88 -1.82
CA SER A 396 2.18 -33.98 -2.34
C SER A 396 2.68 -35.42 -2.37
N ALA A 397 2.41 -36.23 -1.34
CA ALA A 397 2.78 -37.64 -1.32
C ALA A 397 2.10 -38.44 -2.43
N ILE A 398 0.79 -38.27 -2.64
CA ILE A 398 0.02 -38.91 -3.71
C ILE A 398 0.54 -38.46 -5.09
N PHE A 399 0.81 -37.17 -5.25
CA PHE A 399 1.35 -36.61 -6.49
C PHE A 399 2.71 -37.23 -6.83
N TRP A 400 3.66 -37.23 -5.89
CA TRP A 400 4.99 -37.80 -6.12
C TRP A 400 4.95 -39.31 -6.33
N TRP A 401 4.12 -40.04 -5.58
CA TRP A 401 3.90 -41.46 -5.82
C TRP A 401 3.38 -41.73 -7.24
N SER A 402 2.41 -40.94 -7.71
CA SER A 402 1.84 -41.05 -9.06
C SER A 402 2.86 -40.69 -10.15
N ALA A 403 3.64 -39.63 -9.94
CA ALA A 403 4.69 -39.20 -10.85
C ALA A 403 5.79 -40.26 -11.00
N ILE A 404 6.25 -40.84 -9.89
CA ILE A 404 7.25 -41.93 -9.89
C ILE A 404 6.70 -43.17 -10.60
N ARG A 405 5.45 -43.56 -10.33
CA ARG A 405 4.78 -44.67 -11.01
C ARG A 405 4.65 -44.45 -12.52
N LEU A 406 4.31 -43.23 -12.95
CA LEU A 406 4.20 -42.88 -14.36
C LEU A 406 5.57 -42.90 -15.04
N PHE A 407 6.57 -42.29 -14.42
CA PHE A 407 7.94 -42.29 -14.93
C PHE A 407 8.49 -43.71 -15.08
N ALA A 408 8.33 -44.56 -14.05
CA ALA A 408 8.75 -45.97 -14.11
C ALA A 408 8.06 -46.73 -15.25
N ARG A 409 6.76 -46.48 -15.50
CA ARG A 409 6.04 -47.05 -16.65
C ARG A 409 6.58 -46.56 -17.99
N CYS A 410 6.86 -45.26 -18.13
CA CYS A 410 7.45 -44.70 -19.35
C CYS A 410 8.85 -45.27 -19.61
N VAL A 411 9.69 -45.41 -18.58
CA VAL A 411 11.01 -46.03 -18.70
C VAL A 411 10.89 -47.51 -19.08
N PHE A 412 9.97 -48.26 -18.46
CA PHE A 412 9.74 -49.66 -18.81
C PHE A 412 9.28 -49.81 -20.27
N LEU A 413 8.32 -48.99 -20.73
CA LEU A 413 7.87 -48.98 -22.12
C LEU A 413 9.00 -48.61 -23.09
N PHE A 414 9.80 -47.59 -22.75
CA PHE A 414 10.96 -47.19 -23.55
C PHE A 414 11.98 -48.34 -23.65
N LEU A 415 12.28 -49.02 -22.53
CA LEU A 415 13.18 -50.17 -22.53
C LEU A 415 12.60 -51.33 -23.35
N MET A 416 11.30 -51.62 -23.27
CA MET A 416 10.67 -52.63 -24.11
C MET A 416 10.80 -52.32 -25.60
N ILE A 417 10.46 -51.09 -26.01
CA ILE A 417 10.59 -50.64 -27.41
C ILE A 417 12.05 -50.68 -27.84
N PHE A 418 12.98 -50.22 -26.99
CA PHE A 418 14.40 -50.24 -27.28
C PHE A 418 14.93 -51.68 -27.47
N PHE A 419 14.54 -52.61 -26.60
CA PHE A 419 14.91 -54.02 -26.75
C PHE A 419 14.31 -54.66 -28.01
N GLU A 420 13.05 -54.34 -28.33
CA GLU A 420 12.34 -54.86 -29.49
C GLU A 420 12.94 -54.35 -30.81
N PHE A 421 13.40 -53.09 -30.87
CA PHE A 421 13.97 -52.50 -32.09
C PHE A 421 15.49 -52.64 -32.24
N PHE A 422 16.24 -52.74 -31.14
CA PHE A 422 17.72 -52.65 -31.19
C PHE A 422 18.46 -53.86 -30.61
N VAL A 423 17.79 -54.81 -29.95
CA VAL A 423 18.46 -55.94 -29.28
C VAL A 423 17.99 -57.30 -29.79
N LEU A 424 16.72 -57.45 -30.18
CA LEU A 424 16.27 -58.68 -30.85
C LEU A 424 16.74 -58.68 -32.31
N PRO A 425 17.52 -59.68 -32.77
CA PRO A 425 17.88 -59.81 -34.18
C PRO A 425 16.62 -60.22 -34.97
N TYR A 426 16.39 -59.57 -36.11
CA TYR A 426 15.39 -59.97 -37.10
C TYR A 426 15.61 -61.40 -37.59
#